data_AF-A0A4S1G881-F1
#
_entry.id   AF-A0A4S1G881-F1
#
_cell.length_a   1.000
_cell.length_b   1.000
_cell.length_c   1.000
_cell.angle_alpha   90.00
_cell.angle_beta   90.00
_cell.angle_gamma   90.00
#
_symmetry.space_group_name_H-M   'P 1'
#
loop_
_entity.id
_entity.type
_entity.pdbx_description
1 polymer ?
#
loop_
_entity_poly.entity_id
_entity_poly.type
_entity_poly.pdbx_seq_one_letter_code
_entity_poly.pdbx_strand_id
1 'polypeptide(L)'
;LFVTDPGLAKLPVVASTLKILDDAKIPYGVFSEVRPNPVESNLTAGIAVFKKGKHDGVIAFGGGSALDLGKLIAFQAGQTRPVWDFEDVGDWWTRANSDVIAPIIAVPTTAGTGSEVGRAGVITN
;
A
#
# COMPACT_ATOMS: atom_id res chain seq x y z
N LEU A 1 -5.56 3.80 -5.55
CA LEU A 1 -5.12 2.42 -5.87
C LEU A 1 -5.57 1.47 -4.77
N PHE A 2 -6.34 0.44 -5.11
CA PHE A 2 -6.71 -0.64 -4.19
C PHE A 2 -5.62 -1.72 -4.20
N VAL A 3 -4.96 -1.93 -3.08
CA VAL A 3 -3.83 -2.87 -2.92
C VAL A 3 -4.27 -4.05 -2.07
N THR A 4 -4.14 -5.26 -2.59
CA THR A 4 -4.53 -6.50 -1.89
C THR A 4 -3.73 -7.71 -2.38
N ASP A 5 -3.92 -8.86 -1.75
CA ASP A 5 -3.29 -10.11 -2.16
C ASP A 5 -4.17 -10.88 -3.18
N PRO A 6 -3.58 -11.80 -3.97
CA PRO A 6 -4.31 -12.47 -5.06
C PRO A 6 -5.35 -13.48 -4.55
N GLY A 7 -5.26 -13.88 -3.29
CA GLY A 7 -6.27 -14.72 -2.63
C GLY A 7 -7.52 -13.89 -2.33
N LEU A 8 -7.35 -12.79 -1.57
CA LEU A 8 -8.44 -11.86 -1.22
C LEU A 8 -9.10 -11.25 -2.45
N ALA A 9 -8.33 -10.90 -3.48
CA ALA A 9 -8.85 -10.31 -4.73
C ALA A 9 -9.99 -11.11 -5.37
N LYS A 10 -10.06 -12.43 -5.11
CA LYS A 10 -11.08 -13.34 -5.65
C LYS A 10 -12.26 -13.56 -4.72
N LEU A 11 -12.22 -13.01 -3.51
CA LEU A 11 -13.24 -13.24 -2.48
C LEU A 11 -14.37 -12.21 -2.55
N PRO A 12 -15.59 -12.58 -2.12
CA PRO A 12 -16.73 -11.67 -2.09
C PRO A 12 -16.50 -10.38 -1.30
N VAL A 13 -15.64 -10.41 -0.28
CA VAL A 13 -15.35 -9.23 0.55
C VAL A 13 -14.65 -8.12 -0.22
N VAL A 14 -13.74 -8.45 -1.15
CA VAL A 14 -13.13 -7.45 -2.03
C VAL A 14 -14.16 -6.97 -3.04
N ALA A 15 -14.93 -7.88 -3.65
CA ALA A 15 -15.97 -7.51 -4.62
C ALA A 15 -17.02 -6.56 -4.01
N SER A 16 -17.48 -6.82 -2.78
CA SER A 16 -18.44 -5.95 -2.09
C SER A 16 -17.82 -4.60 -1.74
N THR A 17 -16.55 -4.57 -1.35
CA THR A 17 -15.83 -3.31 -1.06
C THR A 17 -15.67 -2.47 -2.33
N LEU A 18 -15.28 -3.08 -3.45
CA LEU A 18 -15.17 -2.39 -4.73
C LEU A 18 -16.52 -1.86 -5.21
N LYS A 19 -17.61 -2.62 -4.98
CA LYS A 19 -18.97 -2.15 -5.26
C LYS A 19 -19.33 -0.88 -4.48
N ILE A 20 -18.88 -0.73 -3.23
CA ILE A 20 -19.09 0.50 -2.46
C ILE A 20 -18.42 1.70 -3.17
N LEU A 21 -17.21 1.51 -3.71
CA LEU A 21 -16.51 2.54 -4.48
C LEU A 21 -17.25 2.87 -5.79
N ASP A 22 -17.74 1.84 -6.51
CA ASP A 22 -18.52 2.02 -7.74
C ASP A 22 -19.82 2.78 -7.48
N ASP A 23 -20.58 2.40 -6.44
CA ASP A 23 -21.82 3.06 -6.05
C ASP A 23 -21.58 4.53 -5.64
N ALA A 24 -20.44 4.79 -4.99
CA ALA A 24 -19.99 6.14 -4.64
C ALA A 24 -19.33 6.91 -5.81
N LYS A 25 -19.17 6.27 -6.98
CA LYS A 25 -18.49 6.81 -8.17
C LYS A 25 -17.05 7.24 -7.92
N ILE A 26 -16.35 6.52 -7.04
CA ILE A 26 -14.92 6.73 -6.76
C ILE A 26 -14.12 5.85 -7.72
N PRO A 27 -13.35 6.41 -8.67
CA PRO A 27 -12.55 5.62 -9.59
C PRO A 27 -11.42 4.92 -8.85
N TYR A 28 -11.18 3.65 -9.16
CA TYR A 28 -10.09 2.87 -8.59
C TYR A 28 -9.39 2.02 -9.65
N GLY A 29 -8.15 1.68 -9.36
CA GLY A 29 -7.41 0.59 -9.99
C GLY A 29 -7.11 -0.46 -8.93
N VAL A 30 -6.87 -1.71 -9.33
CA VAL A 30 -6.54 -2.80 -8.43
C VAL A 30 -5.11 -3.28 -8.69
N PHE A 31 -4.31 -3.37 -7.64
CA PHE A 31 -3.03 -4.07 -7.63
C PHE A 31 -3.11 -5.24 -6.64
N SER A 32 -3.19 -6.45 -7.19
CA SER A 32 -3.41 -7.68 -6.40
C SER A 32 -2.17 -8.56 -6.28
N GLU A 33 -0.99 -8.08 -6.66
CA GLU A 33 0.25 -8.87 -6.68
C GLU A 33 1.06 -8.74 -5.38
N VAL A 34 0.38 -8.50 -4.25
CA VAL A 34 0.99 -8.56 -2.92
C VAL A 34 1.38 -10.01 -2.62
N ARG A 35 2.62 -10.21 -2.16
CA ARG A 35 3.11 -11.50 -1.65
C ARG A 35 3.35 -11.41 -0.13
N PRO A 36 3.26 -12.54 0.60
CA PRO A 36 3.76 -12.61 1.97
C PRO A 36 5.22 -12.16 2.01
N ASN A 37 5.59 -11.39 3.03
CA ASN A 37 6.93 -10.79 3.17
C ASN A 37 7.35 -10.03 1.89
N PRO A 38 6.65 -8.93 1.55
CA PRO A 38 6.83 -8.25 0.27
C PRO A 38 8.27 -7.78 0.09
N VAL A 39 8.79 -7.88 -1.14
CA VAL A 39 10.14 -7.44 -1.49
C VAL A 39 10.13 -6.11 -2.25
N GLU A 40 11.28 -5.47 -2.43
CA GLU A 40 11.41 -4.20 -3.18
C GLU A 40 10.81 -4.26 -4.60
N SER A 41 10.90 -5.41 -5.28
CA SER A 41 10.29 -5.58 -6.60
C SER A 41 8.76 -5.51 -6.56
N ASN A 42 8.11 -5.97 -5.48
CA ASN A 42 6.67 -5.80 -5.29
C ASN A 42 6.32 -4.31 -5.10
N LEU A 43 7.13 -3.57 -4.36
CA LEU A 43 6.94 -2.13 -4.16
C LEU A 43 7.09 -1.37 -5.47
N THR A 44 8.14 -1.67 -6.23
CA THR A 44 8.39 -1.06 -7.54
C THR A 44 7.23 -1.30 -8.51
N ALA A 45 6.70 -2.54 -8.58
CA ALA A 45 5.54 -2.87 -9.39
C ALA A 45 4.29 -2.10 -8.96
N GLY A 46 4.03 -2.03 -7.65
CA GLY A 46 2.92 -1.27 -7.08
C GLY A 46 2.98 0.23 -7.38
N ILE A 47 4.17 0.85 -7.27
CA ILE A 47 4.40 2.26 -7.61
C ILE A 47 4.18 2.51 -9.10
N ALA A 48 4.61 1.59 -9.98
CA ALA A 48 4.39 1.72 -11.41
C ALA A 48 2.88 1.74 -11.74
N VAL A 49 2.08 0.88 -11.11
CA VAL A 49 0.61 0.89 -11.24
C VAL A 49 0.02 2.17 -10.65
N PHE A 50 0.48 2.59 -9.46
CA PHE A 50 0.06 3.82 -8.81
C PHE A 50 0.20 5.03 -9.74
N LYS A 51 1.40 5.22 -10.32
CA LYS A 51 1.71 6.34 -11.21
C LYS A 51 1.01 6.24 -12.56
N LYS A 52 0.99 5.05 -13.18
CA LYS A 52 0.32 4.83 -14.48
C LYS A 52 -1.18 5.12 -14.40
N GLY A 53 -1.82 4.70 -13.31
CA GLY A 53 -3.23 4.96 -13.04
C GLY A 53 -3.53 6.38 -12.57
N LYS A 54 -2.50 7.23 -12.38
CA LYS A 54 -2.60 8.58 -11.81
C LYS A 54 -3.41 8.59 -10.51
N HIS A 55 -3.19 7.59 -9.67
CA HIS A 55 -3.87 7.48 -8.39
C HIS A 55 -3.39 8.58 -7.43
N ASP A 56 -4.29 9.02 -6.56
CA ASP A 56 -4.09 10.08 -5.57
C ASP A 56 -4.02 9.55 -4.13
N GLY A 57 -4.26 8.26 -3.93
CA GLY A 57 -4.25 7.61 -2.63
C GLY A 57 -4.22 6.10 -2.73
N VAL A 58 -4.02 5.42 -1.59
CA VAL A 58 -3.99 3.96 -1.49
C VAL A 58 -5.08 3.46 -0.54
N ILE A 59 -5.81 2.43 -0.95
CA ILE A 59 -6.62 1.60 -0.07
C ILE A 59 -5.85 0.31 0.12
N ALA A 60 -5.25 0.10 1.28
CA ALA A 60 -4.52 -1.11 1.62
C ALA A 60 -5.46 -2.10 2.30
N PHE A 61 -5.80 -3.18 1.62
CA PHE A 61 -6.82 -4.13 2.05
C PHE A 61 -6.23 -5.53 2.19
N GLY A 62 -6.17 -6.05 3.41
CA GLY A 62 -5.72 -7.42 3.67
C GLY A 62 -5.02 -7.60 5.01
N GLY A 63 -4.15 -8.62 5.09
CA GLY A 63 -3.27 -8.82 6.22
C GLY A 63 -2.04 -7.90 6.20
N GLY A 64 -1.13 -8.08 7.16
CA GLY A 64 0.05 -7.22 7.35
C GLY A 64 0.86 -6.94 6.09
N SER A 65 1.08 -7.94 5.22
CA SER A 65 1.83 -7.74 3.97
C SER A 65 1.16 -6.79 2.98
N ALA A 66 -0.17 -6.82 2.85
CA ALA A 66 -0.90 -5.89 1.98
C ALA A 66 -0.92 -4.48 2.59
N LEU A 67 -1.05 -4.39 3.91
CA LEU A 67 -1.02 -3.14 4.65
C LEU A 67 0.35 -2.46 4.54
N ASP A 68 1.44 -3.19 4.77
CA ASP A 68 2.80 -2.67 4.68
C ASP A 68 3.15 -2.26 3.26
N LEU A 69 2.85 -3.11 2.26
CA LEU A 69 3.13 -2.76 0.87
C LEU A 69 2.29 -1.56 0.41
N GLY A 70 1.02 -1.50 0.80
CA GLY A 70 0.14 -0.36 0.49
C GLY A 70 0.64 0.95 1.08
N LYS A 71 1.06 0.95 2.36
CA LYS A 71 1.70 2.11 2.99
C LYS A 71 2.95 2.54 2.24
N LEU A 72 3.82 1.60 1.91
CA LEU A 72 5.07 1.89 1.22
C LEU A 72 4.86 2.40 -0.21
N ILE A 73 3.84 1.92 -0.93
CA ILE A 73 3.48 2.49 -2.25
C ILE A 73 3.09 3.96 -2.10
N ALA A 74 2.20 4.27 -1.14
CA ALA A 74 1.74 5.64 -0.92
C ALA A 74 2.87 6.57 -0.45
N PHE A 75 3.76 6.06 0.40
CA PHE A 75 4.95 6.74 0.87
C PHE A 75 5.94 7.01 -0.26
N GLN A 76 6.38 5.97 -0.96
CA GLN A 76 7.51 6.00 -1.90
C GLN A 76 7.17 6.61 -3.26
N ALA A 77 5.89 6.64 -3.66
CA ALA A 77 5.49 7.12 -4.98
C ALA A 77 5.95 8.56 -5.27
N GLY A 78 5.93 9.44 -4.26
CA GLY A 78 6.33 10.84 -4.35
C GLY A 78 7.79 11.13 -3.95
N GLN A 79 8.48 10.19 -3.30
CA GLN A 79 9.85 10.40 -2.83
C GLN A 79 10.87 10.42 -3.98
N THR A 80 11.99 11.11 -3.74
CA THR A 80 13.11 11.20 -4.70
C THR A 80 14.30 10.31 -4.34
N ARG A 81 14.29 9.71 -3.15
CA ARG A 81 15.33 8.79 -2.66
C ARG A 81 14.85 7.34 -2.76
N PRO A 82 15.74 6.35 -2.83
CA PRO A 82 15.36 4.94 -2.76
C PRO A 82 14.68 4.59 -1.44
N VAL A 83 13.85 3.56 -1.39
CA VAL A 83 13.11 3.18 -0.18
C VAL A 83 14.05 2.87 1.00
N TRP A 84 15.22 2.28 0.71
CA TRP A 84 16.24 1.92 1.69
C TRP A 84 16.95 3.13 2.31
N ASP A 85 16.84 4.34 1.74
CA ASP A 85 17.31 5.57 2.41
C ASP A 85 16.45 5.96 3.63
N PHE A 86 15.29 5.31 3.80
CA PHE A 86 14.28 5.59 4.83
C PHE A 86 14.07 4.44 5.83
N GLU A 87 15.02 3.51 5.91
CA GLU A 87 15.02 2.47 6.94
C GLU A 87 14.89 3.05 8.35
N ASP A 88 14.38 2.26 9.31
CA ASP A 88 14.21 2.67 10.73
C ASP A 88 15.57 2.71 11.46
N VAL A 89 16.45 3.60 11.01
CA VAL A 89 17.80 3.82 11.50
C VAL A 89 17.89 5.27 11.99
N GLY A 90 18.04 5.48 13.30
CA GLY A 90 18.19 6.82 13.88
C GLY A 90 17.09 7.79 13.45
N ASP A 91 17.47 8.86 12.75
CA ASP A 91 16.59 9.93 12.27
C ASP A 91 16.30 9.86 10.76
N TRP A 92 16.56 8.73 10.10
CA TRP A 92 16.42 8.62 8.63
C TRP A 92 14.99 8.89 8.15
N TRP A 93 13.99 8.74 9.01
CA TRP A 93 12.62 9.16 8.76
C TRP A 93 12.49 10.66 8.41
N THR A 94 13.41 11.52 8.88
CA THR A 94 13.44 12.96 8.57
C THR A 94 13.88 13.26 7.13
N ARG A 95 14.41 12.26 6.42
CA ARG A 95 14.79 12.38 5.00
C ARG A 95 13.58 12.38 4.09
N ALA A 96 12.44 11.89 4.57
CA ALA A 96 11.21 11.80 3.80
C ALA A 96 10.59 13.18 3.63
N ASN A 97 10.13 13.46 2.41
CA ASN A 97 9.25 14.60 2.19
C ASN A 97 7.82 14.19 2.57
N SER A 98 7.28 14.74 3.65
CA SER A 98 5.94 14.42 4.12
C SER A 98 4.83 14.93 3.19
N ASP A 99 5.08 16.02 2.46
CA ASP A 99 4.06 16.69 1.64
C ASP A 99 3.68 15.88 0.38
N VAL A 100 4.50 14.88 0.04
CA VAL A 100 4.31 14.04 -1.14
C VAL A 100 3.86 12.61 -0.81
N ILE A 101 3.60 12.31 0.48
CA ILE A 101 3.05 11.03 0.90
C ILE A 101 1.55 11.02 0.58
N ALA A 102 1.13 10.08 -0.26
CA ALA A 102 -0.28 9.95 -0.61
C ALA A 102 -1.11 9.43 0.58
N PRO A 103 -2.38 9.87 0.72
CA PRO A 103 -3.29 9.37 1.76
C PRO A 103 -3.50 7.86 1.66
N ILE A 104 -3.67 7.21 2.82
CA ILE A 104 -3.87 5.77 2.96
C ILE A 104 -5.16 5.50 3.73
N ILE A 105 -5.97 4.57 3.23
CA ILE A 105 -7.06 3.92 3.96
C ILE A 105 -6.62 2.47 4.21
N ALA A 106 -6.42 2.11 5.48
CA ALA A 106 -6.06 0.75 5.87
C ALA A 106 -7.30 -0.05 6.28
N VAL A 107 -7.53 -1.20 5.64
CA VAL A 107 -8.63 -2.12 5.92
C VAL A 107 -8.06 -3.49 6.28
N PRO A 108 -7.84 -3.79 7.57
CA PRO A 108 -7.25 -5.05 8.00
C PRO A 108 -8.24 -6.21 7.84
N THR A 109 -7.76 -7.38 7.43
CA THR A 109 -8.57 -8.61 7.36
C THR A 109 -8.10 -9.70 8.31
N THR A 110 -7.02 -9.47 9.06
CA THR A 110 -6.46 -10.43 10.02
C THR A 110 -6.23 -9.76 11.37
N ALA A 111 -6.46 -10.50 12.46
CA ALA A 111 -6.09 -10.08 13.80
C ALA A 111 -4.65 -10.57 14.08
N GLY A 112 -3.67 -9.67 13.99
CA GLY A 112 -2.26 -10.06 14.16
C GLY A 112 -1.30 -8.87 14.23
N THR A 113 -0.89 -8.34 13.07
CA THR A 113 0.28 -7.44 12.98
C THR A 113 0.06 -6.04 13.54
N GLY A 114 -1.17 -5.53 13.60
CA GLY A 114 -1.43 -4.13 13.96
C GLY A 114 -0.87 -3.11 12.95
N SER A 115 -0.58 -3.55 11.72
CA SER A 115 0.05 -2.74 10.67
C SER A 115 -0.85 -1.57 10.23
N GLU A 116 -2.15 -1.70 10.38
CA GLU A 116 -3.17 -0.69 10.10
C GLU A 116 -3.08 0.56 10.99
N VAL A 117 -2.49 0.45 12.18
CA VAL A 117 -2.27 1.55 13.13
C VAL A 117 -0.79 1.86 13.38
N GLY A 118 0.11 1.02 12.87
CA GLY A 118 1.55 1.18 13.03
C GLY A 118 2.17 2.20 12.07
N ARG A 119 3.18 2.95 12.55
CA ARG A 119 3.91 3.95 11.75
C ARG A 119 4.82 3.39 10.66
N ALA A 120 5.21 2.12 10.76
CA ALA A 120 6.23 1.51 9.92
C ALA A 120 5.60 0.59 8.86
N GLY A 121 6.21 0.48 7.69
CA GLY A 121 5.96 -0.58 6.72
C GLY A 121 7.19 -1.48 6.62
N VAL A 122 6.98 -2.79 6.49
CA VAL A 122 8.07 -3.78 6.41
C VAL A 122 8.13 -4.39 5.01
N ILE A 123 9.30 -4.32 4.39
CA ILE A 123 9.64 -5.03 3.16
C ILE A 123 11.03 -5.68 3.30
N THR A 124 11.28 -6.68 2.48
CA THR A 124 12.57 -7.38 2.40
C THR A 124 13.34 -6.92 1.16
N ASN A 125 14.67 -6.88 1.26
CA ASN A 125 15.58 -6.64 0.14
C ASN A 125 15.71 -7.90 -0.72
#